data_AF-A0A2V9ULV7-F1
#
_entry.id   AF-A0A2V9ULV7-F1
#
_cell.length_a   1.000
_cell.length_b   1.000
_cell.length_c   1.000
_cell.angle_alpha   90.00
_cell.angle_beta   90.00
_cell.angle_gamma   90.00
#
_symmetry.space_group_name_H-M   'P 1'
#
loop_
_entity.id
_entity.type
_entity.pdbx_description
1 polymer ?
#
loop_
_entity_poly.entity_id
_entity_poly.type
_entity_poly.pdbx_seq_one_letter_code
_entity_poly.pdbx_strand_id
1 'polypeptide(L)'
;MRRAKAFHLLFQTLLLPALAIASQIISFAQTEQKAPVVEQGKFSLHKFEQPIGEETYEVTADGDSLAVAINFKFTDRGSGTAYD
;
A
#
# COMPACT_ATOMS: atom_id res chain seq x y z
N MET A 1 -6.86 -35.99 60.73
CA MET A 1 -7.12 -34.54 60.86
C MET A 1 -6.07 -33.76 60.07
N ARG A 2 -6.46 -32.63 59.47
CA ARG A 2 -5.70 -31.69 58.60
C ARG A 2 -5.50 -32.19 57.16
N ARG A 3 -6.47 -32.05 56.24
CA ARG A 3 -7.05 -30.85 55.59
C ARG A 3 -6.05 -30.04 54.74
N ALA A 4 -6.30 -30.15 53.42
CA ALA A 4 -6.48 -29.05 52.47
C ALA A 4 -5.31 -28.11 52.17
N LYS A 5 -4.93 -28.08 50.88
CA LYS A 5 -4.55 -26.91 50.05
C LYS A 5 -3.54 -27.23 48.94
N ALA A 6 -3.23 -28.49 48.65
CA ALA A 6 -2.23 -28.83 47.63
C ALA A 6 -2.84 -29.32 46.29
N PHE A 7 -4.15 -29.14 46.05
CA PHE A 7 -4.81 -29.66 44.84
C PHE A 7 -5.37 -28.58 43.90
N HIS A 8 -5.13 -27.30 44.19
CA HIS A 8 -5.63 -26.19 43.36
C HIS A 8 -4.53 -25.45 42.58
N LEU A 9 -3.27 -25.88 42.68
CA LEU A 9 -2.12 -25.15 42.13
C LEU A 9 -1.37 -25.87 41.00
N LEU A 10 -1.94 -26.95 40.45
CA LEU A 10 -1.32 -27.72 39.36
C LEU A 10 -2.21 -27.91 38.13
N PHE A 11 -3.35 -27.20 38.05
CA PHE A 11 -4.30 -27.30 36.94
C PHE A 11 -4.53 -25.97 36.19
N GLN A 12 -3.69 -24.96 36.40
CA GLN A 12 -3.75 -23.68 35.67
C GLN A 12 -2.53 -23.40 34.77
N THR A 13 -1.54 -24.28 34.75
CA THR A 13 -0.27 -24.05 34.03
C THR A 13 -0.07 -25.01 32.86
N LEU A 14 -1.15 -25.43 32.18
CA LEU A 14 -1.04 -26.23 30.95
C LEU A 14 -2.12 -25.95 29.90
N LEU A 15 -2.72 -24.75 29.90
CA LEU A 15 -3.66 -24.33 28.85
C LEU A 15 -3.19 -23.09 28.08
N LEU A 16 -1.96 -22.61 28.29
CA LEU A 16 -1.47 -21.36 27.68
C LEU A 16 -0.40 -21.44 26.57
N PRO A 17 0.30 -22.55 26.24
CA PRO A 17 1.25 -22.50 25.13
C PRO A 17 0.61 -22.88 23.77
N ALA A 18 -0.52 -23.58 23.74
CA ALA A 18 -1.08 -24.12 22.50
C ALA A 18 -1.76 -23.05 21.61
N LEU A 19 -2.27 -21.97 22.20
CA LEU A 19 -2.95 -20.91 21.43
C LEU A 19 -1.99 -19.90 20.78
N ALA A 20 -0.74 -19.82 21.25
CA ALA A 20 0.25 -18.86 20.74
C ALA A 20 0.94 -19.31 19.44
N ILE A 21 0.98 -20.61 19.15
CA ILE A 21 1.67 -21.16 17.97
C ILE A 21 0.79 -21.08 16.71
N ALA A 22 -0.54 -21.09 16.86
CA ALA A 22 -1.47 -21.07 15.72
C ALA A 22 -1.54 -19.72 14.98
N SER A 23 -1.06 -18.63 15.58
CA SER A 23 -1.19 -17.28 15.00
C SER A 23 -0.04 -16.86 14.08
N GLN A 24 1.00 -17.69 13.92
CA GLN A 24 2.24 -17.30 13.22
C GLN A 24 2.26 -17.67 11.71
N ILE A 25 1.19 -18.26 11.16
CA ILE A 25 1.23 -18.83 9.79
C ILE A 25 0.56 -17.91 8.74
N ILE A 26 -0.16 -16.85 9.14
CA ILE A 26 -0.88 -15.98 8.19
C ILE A 26 -0.05 -14.71 7.91
N SER A 27 1.15 -14.90 7.37
CA SER A 27 1.89 -13.80 6.74
C SER A 27 2.63 -14.34 5.52
N PHE A 28 1.89 -15.04 4.65
CA PHE A 28 2.32 -15.15 3.27
C PHE A 28 2.22 -13.75 2.69
N ALA A 29 3.39 -13.15 2.51
CA ALA A 29 3.56 -11.86 1.88
C ALA A 29 2.67 -11.78 0.64
N GLN A 30 1.71 -10.86 0.65
CA GLN A 30 1.13 -10.36 -0.59
C GLN A 30 2.25 -9.55 -1.25
N THR A 31 3.12 -10.23 -2.00
CA THR A 31 3.87 -9.55 -3.06
C THR A 31 2.81 -8.99 -3.99
N GLU A 32 2.61 -7.68 -3.95
CA GLU A 32 1.89 -6.94 -4.99
C GLU A 32 2.59 -7.25 -6.31
N GLN A 33 2.08 -8.25 -7.02
CA GLN A 33 2.57 -8.55 -8.36
C GLN A 33 2.04 -7.44 -9.25
N LYS A 34 2.89 -6.42 -9.48
CA LYS A 34 2.56 -5.30 -10.35
C LYS A 34 2.11 -5.86 -11.70
N ALA A 35 0.90 -5.50 -12.11
CA ALA A 35 0.32 -5.92 -13.37
C ALA A 35 1.26 -5.57 -14.55
N PRO A 36 1.34 -6.41 -15.60
CA PRO A 36 2.19 -6.13 -16.76
C PRO A 36 1.80 -4.79 -17.39
N VAL A 37 2.79 -3.92 -17.58
CA VAL A 37 2.62 -2.67 -18.33
C VAL A 37 2.52 -3.01 -19.81
N VAL A 38 1.38 -2.67 -20.41
CA VAL A 38 1.10 -2.88 -21.84
C VAL A 38 1.52 -1.65 -22.63
N GLU A 39 1.31 -0.46 -22.06
CA GLU A 39 1.67 0.81 -22.68
C GLU A 39 2.03 1.82 -21.60
N GLN A 40 2.95 2.73 -21.90
CA GLN A 40 3.21 3.90 -21.08
C GLN A 40 3.63 5.07 -21.97
N GLY A 41 3.33 6.27 -21.53
CA GLY A 41 3.68 7.47 -22.28
C GLY A 41 3.76 8.72 -21.42
N LYS A 42 4.21 9.78 -22.08
CA LYS A 42 4.33 11.10 -21.49
C LYS A 42 3.95 12.18 -22.50
N PHE A 43 3.11 13.11 -22.08
CA PHE A 43 2.81 14.33 -22.82
C PHE A 43 3.42 15.53 -22.10
N SER A 44 4.09 16.40 -22.86
CA SER A 44 4.51 17.71 -22.37
C SER A 44 3.35 18.69 -22.54
N LEU A 45 2.94 19.31 -21.42
CA LEU A 45 1.88 20.31 -21.43
C LEU A 45 2.49 21.65 -21.78
N HIS A 46 2.00 22.25 -22.86
CA HIS A 46 2.44 23.57 -23.31
C HIS A 46 1.34 24.60 -23.10
N LYS A 47 1.73 25.78 -22.61
CA LYS A 47 0.94 27.00 -22.69
C LYS A 47 1.66 27.95 -23.63
N PHE A 48 1.05 28.20 -24.79
CA PHE A 48 1.78 28.71 -25.94
C PHE A 48 3.00 27.82 -26.22
N GLU A 49 4.19 28.40 -26.40
CA GLU A 49 5.42 27.64 -26.64
C GLU A 49 6.14 27.22 -25.34
N GLN A 50 5.60 27.58 -24.17
CA GLN A 50 6.24 27.30 -22.89
C GLN A 50 5.79 25.96 -22.31
N PRO A 51 6.72 25.04 -21.97
CA PRO A 51 6.38 23.83 -21.24
C PRO A 51 6.01 24.20 -19.79
N ILE A 52 4.77 23.92 -19.39
CA ILE A 52 4.23 24.23 -18.07
C ILE A 52 3.95 22.99 -17.22
N GLY A 53 4.15 21.79 -17.78
CA GLY A 53 3.88 20.57 -17.06
C GLY A 53 4.12 19.31 -17.89
N GLU A 54 3.87 18.18 -17.26
CA GLU A 54 3.92 16.85 -17.85
C GLU A 54 2.69 16.06 -17.39
N GLU A 55 2.16 15.25 -18.29
CA GLU A 55 1.21 14.18 -18.01
C GLU A 55 1.92 12.85 -18.30
N THR A 56 1.89 11.91 -17.36
CA THR A 56 2.37 10.54 -17.59
C THR A 56 1.23 9.56 -17.42
N TYR A 57 1.15 8.57 -18.30
CA TYR A 57 0.17 7.49 -18.19
C TYR A 57 0.82 6.12 -18.26
N GLU A 58 0.22 5.15 -17.58
CA GLU A 58 0.57 3.73 -17.59
C GLU A 58 -0.71 2.93 -17.81
N VAL A 59 -0.73 2.06 -18.82
CA VAL A 59 -1.79 1.09 -19.09
C VAL A 59 -1.29 -0.27 -18.65
N THR A 60 -2.04 -0.94 -17.78
CA THR A 60 -1.71 -2.27 -17.28
C THR A 60 -2.82 -3.27 -17.61
N ALA A 61 -2.44 -4.53 -17.82
CA ALA A 61 -3.40 -5.61 -17.97
C ALA A 61 -4.00 -5.99 -16.60
N ASP A 62 -5.33 -6.01 -16.50
CA ASP A 62 -6.07 -6.40 -15.30
C ASP A 62 -7.08 -7.50 -15.66
N GLY A 63 -6.61 -8.75 -15.65
CA GLY A 63 -7.38 -9.89 -16.15
C GLY A 63 -7.73 -9.73 -17.64
N ASP A 64 -9.02 -9.76 -17.96
CA ASP A 64 -9.56 -9.55 -19.31
C ASP A 64 -9.83 -8.06 -19.62
N SER A 65 -9.38 -7.14 -18.76
CA SER A 65 -9.58 -5.70 -18.86
C SER A 65 -8.24 -4.94 -18.86
N LEU A 66 -8.32 -3.64 -19.11
CA LEU A 66 -7.18 -2.72 -19.00
C LEU A 66 -7.45 -1.70 -17.90
N ALA A 67 -6.45 -1.48 -17.04
CA ALA A 67 -6.44 -0.38 -16.10
C ALA A 67 -5.52 0.74 -16.61
N VAL A 68 -5.92 1.99 -16.41
CA VAL A 68 -5.14 3.16 -16.81
C VAL A 68 -4.90 4.04 -15.59
N ALA A 69 -3.63 4.30 -15.29
CA ALA A 69 -3.21 5.26 -14.30
C ALA A 69 -2.65 6.50 -15.00
N ILE A 70 -3.13 7.69 -14.64
CA ILE A 70 -2.70 8.98 -15.21
C ILE A 70 -2.24 9.89 -14.07
N ASN A 71 -1.09 10.54 -14.24
CA ASN A 71 -0.54 11.51 -13.30
C ASN A 71 -0.28 12.83 -14.01
N PHE A 72 -0.69 13.93 -13.38
CA PHE A 72 -0.48 15.29 -13.89
C PHE A 72 0.42 16.07 -12.94
N LYS A 73 1.44 16.70 -13.50
CA LYS A 73 2.27 17.68 -12.82
C LYS A 73 2.33 18.94 -13.66
N PHE A 74 1.85 20.05 -13.12
CA PHE A 74 1.97 21.34 -13.78
C PHE A 74 2.39 22.43 -12.79
N THR A 75 3.00 23.48 -13.31
CA THR A 75 3.32 24.71 -12.60
C THR A 75 2.37 25.78 -13.11
N ASP A 76 1.52 26.32 -12.24
CA ASP A 76 0.80 27.55 -12.56
C ASP A 76 1.78 28.73 -12.60
N ARG A 77 1.47 29.73 -13.42
CA ARG A 77 2.30 30.87 -13.83
C ARG A 77 3.34 31.26 -12.78
N GLY A 78 4.61 31.33 -13.18
CA GLY A 78 5.72 31.76 -12.33
C GLY A 78 5.34 32.96 -11.47
N SER A 79 5.72 32.91 -10.18
CA SER A 79 5.41 33.91 -9.16
C SER A 79 5.61 35.35 -9.67
N GLY A 80 4.63 36.23 -9.46
CA GLY A 80 4.88 37.66 -9.61
C GLY A 80 3.65 38.55 -9.77
N THR A 81 3.08 38.97 -8.64
CA THR A 81 2.83 40.41 -8.43
C THR A 81 3.16 40.71 -6.98
N ALA A 82 4.35 41.27 -6.72
CA ALA A 82 4.52 42.07 -5.52
C ALA A 82 3.61 43.30 -5.69
N TYR A 83 2.64 43.47 -4.80
CA TYR A 83 1.96 44.75 -4.66
C TYR A 83 2.91 45.66 -3.88
N ASP A 84 3.23 46.81 -4.47
CA ASP A 84 3.95 47.93 -3.83
C ASP A 84 3.12 48.51 -2.68
#